data_AF-A0A358IZU8-F1
#
_entry.id   AF-A0A358IZU8-F1
#
_cell.length_a   1.000
_cell.length_b   1.000
_cell.length_c   1.000
_cell.angle_alpha   90.00
_cell.angle_beta   90.00
_cell.angle_gamma   90.00
#
_symmetry.space_group_name_H-M   'P 1'
#
loop_
_entity.id
_entity.type
_entity.pdbx_description
1 polymer ?
#
loop_
_entity_poly.entity_id
_entity_poly.type
_entity_poly.pdbx_seq_one_letter_code
_entity_poly.pdbx_strand_id
1 'polypeptide(L)' 'SLGPSSGVNIAGAIRLARDLGPGHTIVTVLCDSGQRYGSKIYDPAFLAARNLPKPQWMS' A
#
# COMPACT_ATOMS: atom_id res chain seq x y z
N SER A 1 9.24 1.02 5.63
CA SER A 1 8.18 1.20 4.61
C SER A 1 8.13 -0.05 3.72
N LEU A 2 7.03 -0.31 3.00
CA LEU A 2 6.80 -1.56 2.24
C LEU A 2 6.65 -1.31 0.74
N GLY A 3 6.80 -2.37 -0.06
CA GLY A 3 6.57 -2.34 -1.51
C GLY A 3 5.08 -2.24 -1.89
N PRO A 4 4.76 -1.86 -3.15
CA PRO A 4 3.39 -1.61 -3.60
C PRO A 4 2.46 -2.81 -3.48
N SER A 5 2.96 -4.03 -3.72
CA SER A 5 2.17 -5.27 -3.65
C SER A 5 1.61 -5.52 -2.25
N SER A 6 2.35 -5.13 -1.21
CA SER A 6 1.87 -5.20 0.19
C SER A 6 0.66 -4.29 0.40
N GLY A 7 0.63 -3.11 -0.23
CA GLY A 7 -0.52 -2.21 -0.19
C GLY A 7 -1.77 -2.83 -0.84
N VAL A 8 -1.62 -3.51 -1.97
CA VAL A 8 -2.71 -4.24 -2.64
C VAL A 8 -3.24 -5.38 -1.75
N ASN A 9 -2.32 -6.15 -1.16
CA ASN A 9 -2.65 -7.24 -0.25
C ASN A 9 -3.43 -6.77 0.98
N ILE A 10 -3.05 -5.63 1.57
CA ILE A 10 -3.77 -5.03 2.70
C ILE A 10 -5.15 -4.54 2.26
N ALA A 11 -5.27 -3.89 1.10
CA ALA A 11 -6.57 -3.45 0.58
C ALA A 11 -7.52 -4.64 0.37
N GLY A 12 -7.02 -5.75 -0.17
CA GLY A 12 -7.75 -7.00 -0.31
C GLY A 12 -8.16 -7.60 1.04
N ALA A 13 -7.24 -7.66 2.01
CA ALA A 13 -7.51 -8.18 3.34
C ALA A 13 -8.59 -7.35 4.09
N ILE A 14 -8.55 -6.02 3.96
CA ILE A 14 -9.57 -5.13 4.53
C ILE A 14 -10.93 -5.40 3.87
N ARG A 15 -10.98 -5.56 2.55
CA ARG A 15 -12.23 -5.87 1.85
C ARG A 15 -12.79 -7.23 2.29
N LEU A 16 -11.94 -8.25 2.35
CA LEU A 16 -12.32 -9.58 2.81
C LEU A 16 -12.84 -9.55 4.27
N ALA A 17 -12.20 -8.80 5.15
CA ALA A 17 -12.65 -8.65 6.54
C ALA A 17 -14.06 -8.02 6.63
N ARG A 18 -14.39 -7.08 5.73
CA ARG A 18 -15.74 -6.51 5.65
C ARG A 18 -16.76 -7.53 5.13
N ASP A 19 -16.39 -8.32 4.13
CA ASP A 19 -17.27 -9.32 3.53
C ASP A 19 -17.56 -10.49 4.51
N LEU A 20 -16.58 -10.88 5.34
CA LEU A 20 -16.74 -11.95 6.34
C LEU A 20 -17.41 -11.48 7.65
N GLY A 21 -17.36 -10.18 7.93
CA GLY A 21 -17.87 -9.61 9.19
C GLY A 21 -16.94 -9.83 10.40
N PRO A 22 -17.30 -9.26 11.57
CA PRO A 22 -16.46 -9.23 12.76
C PRO A 22 -16.21 -10.64 13.34
N GLY A 23 -15.09 -10.81 14.06
CA GLY A 23 -14.73 -12.06 14.73
C GLY A 23 -13.78 -12.96 13.94
N HIS A 24 -13.42 -12.60 12.71
CA HIS A 24 -12.46 -13.34 11.88
C HIS A 24 -11.05 -12.75 11.95
N THR A 25 -10.04 -13.63 11.95
CA THR A 25 -8.63 -13.25 11.82
C THR A 25 -8.19 -13.44 10.38
N ILE A 26 -7.78 -12.36 9.72
CA ILE A 26 -7.31 -12.37 8.33
C ILE A 26 -5.79 -12.18 8.32
N VAL A 27 -5.10 -13.04 7.58
CA VAL A 27 -3.66 -12.97 7.35
C VAL A 27 -3.40 -12.62 5.90
N THR A 28 -2.43 -11.73 5.66
CA THR A 28 -1.97 -11.37 4.30
C THR A 28 -0.46 -11.19 4.28
N VAL A 29 0.13 -11.12 3.09
CA VAL A 29 1.59 -11.12 2.91
C VAL A 29 2.13 -9.72 2.69
N LEU A 30 3.22 -9.39 3.38
CA LEU A 30 4.03 -8.20 3.16
C LEU A 30 5.28 -8.61 2.37
N CYS A 31 5.28 -8.35 1.06
CA CYS A 31 6.17 -9.04 0.13
C CYS A 31 7.62 -8.59 0.20
N ASP A 32 7.88 -7.28 0.33
CA ASP A 32 9.23 -6.72 0.33
C ASP A 32 9.30 -5.29 0.89
N SER A 33 10.54 -4.82 1.10
CA SER A 33 10.85 -3.47 1.55
C SER A 33 10.51 -2.43 0.47
N GLY A 34 9.93 -1.30 0.91
CA GLY A 34 9.61 -0.17 0.04
C GLY A 34 10.84 0.52 -0.56
N GLN A 35 12.03 0.36 0.05
CA GLN A 35 13.27 1.02 -0.40
C GLN A 35 13.59 0.75 -1.88
N ARG A 36 13.22 -0.43 -2.39
CA ARG A 36 13.44 -0.84 -3.79
C ARG A 36 12.64 0.00 -4.79
N TYR A 37 11.62 0.72 -4.33
CA TYR A 37 10.70 1.52 -5.15
C TYR A 37 10.83 3.02 -4.89
N GLY A 38 11.96 3.47 -4.33
CA GLY A 38 12.30 4.87 -4.03
C GLY A 38 11.95 5.85 -5.15
N SER A 39 12.45 5.57 -6.36
CA SER A 39 12.24 6.40 -7.56
C SER A 39 10.83 6.35 -8.16
N LYS A 40 9.88 5.72 -7.46
CA LYS A 40 8.49 5.63 -7.89
C LYS A 40 7.56 6.07 -6.76
N ILE A 41 7.28 5.18 -5.81
CA ILE A 41 6.25 5.42 -4.79
C ILE A 41 6.67 6.43 -3.72
N TYR A 42 7.94 6.84 -3.72
CA TYR A 42 8.45 7.90 -2.85
C TYR A 42 9.00 9.10 -3.65
N ASP A 43 8.73 9.17 -4.95
CA ASP A 43 9.12 10.29 -5.82
C ASP A 43 7.88 11.17 -6.11
N PRO A 44 7.84 12.43 -5.61
CA PRO A 44 6.74 13.34 -5.86
C PRO A 44 6.47 13.61 -7.35
N ALA A 45 7.51 13.66 -8.19
CA ALA A 45 7.35 13.90 -9.62
C ALA A 45 6.69 12.69 -10.31
N PHE A 46 7.13 11.48 -9.95
CA PHE A 46 6.52 10.23 -10.44
C PHE A 46 5.04 10.12 -10.06
N LEU A 47 4.70 10.49 -8.82
CA LEU A 47 3.33 10.46 -8.29
C LEU A 47 2.45 11.50 -8.99
N ALA A 48 2.93 12.74 -9.12
CA ALA A 48 2.20 13.84 -9.78
C ALA A 48 1.93 13.53 -11.26
N ALA A 49 2.92 13.01 -11.98
CA ALA A 49 2.77 12.61 -13.38
C ALA A 49 1.71 11.50 -13.60
N ARG A 50 1.32 10.79 -12.55
CA ARG A 50 0.30 9.73 -12.57
C ARG A 50 -0.97 10.09 -11.81
N ASN A 51 -1.12 11.34 -11.37
CA ASN A 51 -2.24 11.80 -10.56
C ASN A 51 -2.47 10.92 -9.30
N LEU A 52 -1.38 10.52 -8.66
CA LEU A 52 -1.38 9.71 -7.44
C LEU A 52 -1.19 10.59 -6.18
N PRO A 53 -1.80 10.21 -5.04
CA PRO A 53 -1.65 10.97 -3.80
C PRO A 53 -0.22 10.94 -3.29
N LYS A 54 0.26 12.08 -2.77
CA LYS A 54 1.54 12.17 -2.06
C LYS A 54 1.36 11.80 -0.58
N PRO A 55 2.33 11.09 0.03
CA PRO A 55 2.34 10.91 1.48
C PRO A 55 2.43 12.26 2.20
N GLN A 56 1.66 12.43 3.28
CA GLN A 56 1.54 13.71 4.00
C GLN A 56 2.86 14.27 4.53
N TRP A 57 3.83 13.39 4.82
CA TRP A 57 5.15 13.76 5.33
C TRP A 57 6.16 14.19 4.24
N MET A 58 5.82 14.05 2.95
CA MET A 58 6.62 14.59 1.82
C MET A 58 6.22 16.03 1.45
N SER A 59 5.70 16.78 2.42
CA SER A 59 5.26 18.17 2.21
C SER A 59 6.41 19.10 1.90
#